data_AF-A0A952IRS2-F1
#
_entry.id   AF-A0A952IRS2-F1
#
_cell.length_a   1.000
_cell.length_b   1.000
_cell.length_c   1.000
_cell.angle_alpha   90.00
_cell.angle_beta   90.00
_cell.angle_gamma   90.00
#
_symmetry.space_group_name_H-M   'P 1'
#
loop_
_entity.id
_entity.type
_entity.pdbx_description
1 polymer ?
#
loop_
_entity_poly.entity_id
_entity_poly.type
_entity_poly.pdbx_seq_one_letter_code
_entity_poly.pdbx_strand_id
1 'polypeptide(L)'
;MPNINLTDSRNRDAVVKAESVRIPEYTRYVGPKGQNARTRKILKSTVDHDLDALLEKAGDPVAVGQALLDGDPEVDIERFGQFLWNVSRVYVNSEEEVVFRVEQNEIVRNPRGKKIKTRPRERAEANVDSEHPLRWTGKLINKADAIRQFVFVSKLQIVHINGLTYDFLHGMATELSEANSLLLMAAGPKGNKPLIFRRGSTPYRGFLEGRVDGDSYILLLHLSNIELKVPAR
;
A
#
# COMPACT_ATOMS: atom_id res chain seq x y z
N MET A 1 12.22 2.35 8.82
CA MET A 1 11.35 1.51 9.65
C MET A 1 10.50 2.43 10.50
N PRO A 2 9.16 2.46 10.33
CA PRO A 2 8.30 3.27 11.19
C PRO A 2 8.40 2.78 12.65
N ASN A 3 8.32 3.73 13.57
CA ASN A 3 8.00 3.43 14.96
C ASN A 3 6.56 2.96 15.05
N ILE A 4 6.28 2.18 16.10
CA ILE A 4 4.94 1.79 16.48
C ILE A 4 4.89 1.68 17.99
N ASN A 5 3.88 2.31 18.61
CA ASN A 5 3.65 2.23 20.05
C ASN A 5 2.57 1.18 20.32
N LEU A 6 2.89 0.13 21.08
CA LEU A 6 2.02 -1.02 21.34
C LEU A 6 1.77 -1.18 22.83
N THR A 7 0.61 -1.73 23.20
CA THR A 7 0.34 -2.21 24.57
C THR A 7 0.32 -3.73 24.65
N ASP A 8 0.71 -4.27 25.80
CA ASP A 8 0.51 -5.67 26.18
C ASP A 8 -0.85 -5.91 26.87
N SER A 9 -1.11 -7.17 27.23
CA SER A 9 -2.30 -7.60 27.98
C SER A 9 -2.43 -6.94 29.36
N ARG A 10 -1.33 -6.44 29.93
CA ARG A 10 -1.26 -5.72 31.21
C ARG A 10 -1.38 -4.21 31.04
N ASN A 11 -1.67 -3.75 29.81
CA ASN A 11 -1.81 -2.35 29.44
C ASN A 11 -0.53 -1.53 29.67
N ARG A 12 0.64 -2.18 29.69
CA ARG A 12 1.95 -1.52 29.61
C ARG A 12 2.25 -1.22 28.15
N ASP A 13 2.86 -0.08 27.88
CA ASP A 13 3.20 0.35 26.53
C ASP A 13 4.70 0.35 26.25
N ALA A 14 5.05 0.16 24.98
CA ALA A 14 6.42 0.27 24.49
C ALA A 14 6.44 0.74 23.04
N VAL A 15 7.36 1.67 22.75
CA VAL A 15 7.68 2.08 21.38
C VAL A 15 8.72 1.13 20.80
N VAL A 16 8.35 0.48 19.69
CA VAL A 16 9.15 -0.52 18.99
C VAL A 16 9.22 -0.20 17.50
N LYS A 17 9.93 -1.03 16.71
CA LYS A 17 10.05 -0.83 15.26
C LYS A 17 9.17 -1.82 14.51
N ALA A 18 8.58 -1.35 13.42
CA ALA A 18 7.92 -2.20 12.44
C ALA A 18 8.72 -2.24 11.14
N GLU A 19 9.03 -3.44 10.68
CA GLU A 19 9.79 -3.71 9.46
C GLU A 19 8.91 -4.36 8.40
N SER A 20 9.14 -4.00 7.13
CA SER A 20 8.47 -4.68 6.03
C SER A 20 9.14 -6.03 5.81
N VAL A 21 8.35 -7.10 5.85
CA VAL A 21 8.86 -8.44 5.53
C VAL A 21 9.07 -8.50 4.02
N ARG A 22 10.32 -8.42 3.58
CA ARG A 22 10.71 -8.57 2.17
C ARG A 22 11.23 -9.98 1.94
N ILE A 23 10.79 -10.60 0.85
CA ILE A 23 11.45 -11.79 0.33
C ILE A 23 12.69 -11.26 -0.41
N PRO A 24 13.91 -11.64 -0.03
CA PRO A 24 15.09 -11.25 -0.78
C PRO A 24 14.98 -11.80 -2.20
N GLU A 25 15.25 -10.97 -3.20
CA GLU A 25 15.35 -11.41 -4.58
C GLU A 25 16.69 -12.12 -4.75
N TYR A 26 16.65 -13.45 -4.94
CA TYR A 26 17.83 -14.26 -5.22
C TYR A 26 18.26 -14.21 -6.69
N THR A 27 17.44 -13.60 -7.56
CA THR A 27 17.71 -13.50 -8.98
C THR A 27 18.09 -12.06 -9.33
N ARG A 28 19.24 -11.90 -9.99
CA ARG A 28 19.73 -10.61 -10.49
C ARG A 28 19.66 -10.59 -12.01
N TYR A 29 18.98 -9.58 -12.55
CA TYR A 29 19.01 -9.32 -13.99
C TYR A 29 20.32 -8.63 -14.38
N VAL A 30 21.02 -9.22 -15.34
CA VAL A 30 22.24 -8.66 -15.92
C VAL A 30 22.04 -8.40 -17.41
N GLY A 31 22.59 -7.29 -17.89
CA GLY A 31 22.61 -6.98 -19.32
C GLY A 31 23.64 -7.85 -20.07
N PRO A 32 23.66 -7.78 -21.41
CA PRO A 32 24.58 -8.57 -22.25
C PRO A 32 26.08 -8.41 -21.91
N LYS A 33 26.45 -7.26 -21.31
CA LYS A 33 27.82 -6.93 -20.90
C LYS A 33 28.09 -7.19 -19.39
N GLY A 34 27.23 -7.96 -18.72
CA GLY A 34 27.38 -8.30 -17.30
C GLY A 34 27.04 -7.18 -16.29
N GLN A 35 26.70 -5.98 -16.75
CA GLN A 35 26.22 -4.91 -15.88
C GLN A 35 24.83 -5.17 -15.30
N ASN A 36 24.53 -4.51 -14.18
CA ASN A 36 23.18 -4.49 -13.60
C ASN A 36 22.12 -3.99 -14.59
N ALA A 37 21.06 -4.77 -14.81
CA ALA A 37 19.86 -4.25 -15.44
C ALA A 37 19.17 -3.26 -14.50
N ARG A 38 18.60 -2.20 -15.07
CA ARG A 38 17.84 -1.18 -14.32
C ARG A 38 16.61 -0.79 -15.12
N THR A 39 15.50 -0.58 -14.43
CA THR A 39 14.29 -0.03 -15.04
C THR A 39 14.49 1.46 -15.32
N ARG A 40 14.14 1.90 -16.53
CA ARG A 40 14.11 3.31 -16.93
C ARG A 40 12.73 3.65 -17.46
N LYS A 41 12.29 4.89 -17.21
CA LYS A 41 11.14 5.46 -17.90
C LYS A 41 11.64 6.06 -19.21
N ILE A 42 10.90 5.83 -20.28
CA ILE A 42 11.23 6.28 -21.64
C ILE A 42 10.05 7.11 -22.14
N LEU A 43 10.32 8.24 -22.78
CA LEU A 43 9.31 9.03 -23.47
C LEU A 43 8.92 8.31 -24.77
N LYS A 44 7.63 7.96 -24.90
CA LYS A 44 7.10 7.25 -26.08
C LYS A 44 6.46 8.17 -27.10
N SER A 45 5.74 9.19 -26.66
CA SER A 45 5.12 10.18 -27.54
C SER A 45 4.88 11.46 -26.72
N THR A 46 4.88 12.60 -27.40
CA THR A 46 4.46 13.89 -26.86
C THR A 46 2.99 14.11 -27.14
N VAL A 47 2.40 15.10 -26.48
CA VAL A 47 0.97 15.37 -26.59
C VAL A 47 0.57 15.76 -28.02
N ASP A 48 1.46 16.46 -28.74
CA ASP A 48 1.27 16.83 -30.15
C ASP A 48 1.31 15.65 -31.14
N HIS A 49 1.66 14.45 -30.67
CA HIS A 49 1.86 13.21 -31.45
C HIS A 49 1.03 12.04 -30.86
N ASP A 50 0.04 12.34 -30.02
CA ASP A 50 -0.89 11.32 -29.53
C ASP A 50 -2.04 11.07 -30.52
N LEU A 51 -2.93 10.13 -30.19
CA LEU A 51 -4.00 9.76 -31.10
C LEU A 51 -4.96 10.92 -31.38
N ASP A 52 -5.26 11.74 -30.37
CA ASP A 52 -6.23 12.83 -30.50
C ASP A 52 -5.65 13.93 -31.41
N ALA A 53 -4.37 14.27 -31.23
CA ALA A 53 -3.67 15.21 -32.10
C ALA A 53 -3.52 14.69 -33.55
N LEU A 54 -3.30 13.39 -33.74
CA LEU A 54 -3.25 12.79 -35.08
C LEU A 54 -4.62 12.76 -35.75
N LEU A 55 -5.68 12.49 -35.00
CA LEU A 55 -7.06 12.54 -35.49
C LEU A 55 -7.46 13.97 -35.89
N GLU A 56 -7.05 14.98 -35.12
CA GLU A 56 -7.32 16.39 -35.47
C GLU A 56 -6.64 16.78 -36.78
N LYS A 57 -5.42 16.28 -37.03
CA LYS A 57 -4.66 16.54 -38.27
C LYS A 57 -5.19 15.76 -39.47
N ALA A 58 -5.54 14.48 -39.29
CA ALA A 58 -5.90 13.58 -40.39
C ALA A 58 -7.42 13.50 -40.65
N GLY A 59 -8.25 13.94 -39.70
CA GLY A 59 -9.71 14.03 -39.79
C GLY A 59 -10.47 12.76 -39.41
N ASP A 60 -9.95 11.58 -39.75
CA ASP A 60 -10.58 10.30 -39.40
C ASP A 60 -9.57 9.17 -39.09
N PRO A 61 -10.01 8.10 -38.40
CA PRO A 61 -9.12 7.00 -38.01
C PRO A 61 -8.50 6.23 -39.19
N VAL A 62 -9.14 6.20 -40.36
CA VAL A 62 -8.62 5.52 -41.54
C VAL A 62 -7.46 6.33 -42.12
N ALA A 63 -7.61 7.65 -42.19
CA ALA A 63 -6.56 8.57 -42.61
C ALA A 63 -5.36 8.54 -41.65
N VAL A 64 -5.60 8.47 -40.33
CA VAL A 64 -4.51 8.22 -39.35
C VAL A 64 -3.83 6.88 -39.63
N GLY A 65 -4.61 5.82 -39.86
CA GLY A 65 -4.07 4.51 -40.22
C GLY A 65 -3.18 4.55 -41.45
N GLN A 66 -3.57 5.28 -42.49
CA GLN A 66 -2.75 5.48 -43.69
C GLN A 66 -1.48 6.27 -43.37
N ALA A 67 -1.57 7.34 -42.57
CA ALA A 67 -0.40 8.13 -42.16
C ALA A 67 0.62 7.31 -41.36
N LEU A 68 0.18 6.36 -40.53
CA LEU A 68 1.03 5.39 -39.82
C LEU A 68 1.66 4.32 -40.74
N LEU A 69 1.08 4.07 -41.91
CA LEU A 69 1.68 3.18 -42.91
C LEU A 69 2.71 3.91 -43.75
N ASP A 70 2.43 5.18 -44.07
CA ASP A 70 3.28 6.02 -44.92
C ASP A 70 4.52 6.54 -44.16
N GLY A 71 4.46 6.60 -42.83
CA GLY A 71 5.57 6.96 -41.95
C GLY A 71 5.21 6.80 -40.47
N ASP A 72 5.93 7.50 -39.59
CA ASP A 72 5.76 7.42 -38.14
C ASP A 72 5.32 8.78 -37.56
N PRO A 73 4.12 9.31 -37.90
CA PRO A 73 3.66 10.63 -37.45
C PRO A 73 3.41 10.71 -35.93
N GLU A 74 3.34 9.59 -35.23
CA GLU A 74 3.27 9.49 -33.77
C GLU A 74 4.63 9.59 -33.08
N VAL A 75 5.72 9.51 -33.86
CA VAL A 75 7.08 9.51 -33.36
C VAL A 75 7.70 10.90 -33.53
N ASP A 76 7.80 11.64 -32.43
CA ASP A 76 8.65 12.83 -32.35
C ASP A 76 10.12 12.39 -32.40
N ILE A 77 10.75 12.46 -33.57
CA ILE A 77 12.13 11.98 -33.81
C ILE A 77 13.15 12.61 -32.86
N GLU A 78 12.93 13.86 -32.43
CA GLU A 78 13.85 14.59 -31.55
C GLU A 78 13.72 14.15 -30.09
N ARG A 79 12.55 13.64 -29.68
CA ARG A 79 12.23 13.36 -28.28
C ARG A 79 11.97 11.89 -27.97
N PHE A 80 11.65 11.08 -28.96
CA PHE A 80 11.37 9.67 -28.80
C PHE A 80 12.57 8.94 -28.19
N GLY A 81 12.30 8.06 -27.22
CA GLY A 81 13.35 7.25 -26.60
C GLY A 81 14.15 7.97 -25.50
N GLN A 82 13.88 9.24 -25.23
CA GLN A 82 14.55 9.96 -24.15
C GLN A 82 14.27 9.31 -22.79
N PHE A 83 15.33 9.13 -21.99
CA PHE A 83 15.18 8.64 -20.63
C PHE A 83 14.63 9.75 -19.73
N LEU A 84 13.56 9.44 -19.00
CA LEU A 84 12.95 10.36 -18.07
C LEU A 84 13.52 10.14 -16.66
N TRP A 85 13.96 11.22 -16.03
CA TRP A 85 14.42 11.26 -14.64
C TRP A 85 13.69 12.38 -13.88
N ASN A 86 13.55 12.23 -12.56
CA ASN A 86 12.96 13.24 -11.67
C ASN A 86 11.61 13.80 -12.13
N VAL A 87 10.77 12.96 -12.73
CA VAL A 87 9.46 13.38 -13.23
C VAL A 87 8.49 13.72 -12.09
N SER A 88 7.83 14.86 -12.20
CA SER A 88 6.71 15.26 -11.34
C SER A 88 5.40 14.86 -11.98
N ARG A 89 4.45 14.37 -11.17
CA ARG A 89 3.09 14.15 -11.64
C ARG A 89 2.32 15.47 -11.56
N VAL A 90 1.83 15.94 -12.69
CA VAL A 90 0.88 17.05 -12.79
C VAL A 90 -0.51 16.50 -13.13
N TYR A 91 -1.55 17.28 -12.84
CA TYR A 91 -2.90 17.04 -13.31
C TYR A 91 -3.19 18.07 -14.39
N VAL A 92 -3.91 17.67 -15.44
CA VAL A 92 -4.32 18.55 -16.52
C VAL A 92 -5.85 18.58 -16.64
N ASN A 93 -6.40 19.68 -17.17
CA ASN A 93 -7.82 19.76 -17.53
C ASN A 93 -8.06 19.10 -18.91
N SER A 94 -9.28 19.24 -19.44
CA SER A 94 -9.63 18.75 -20.78
C SER A 94 -8.94 19.48 -21.94
N GLU A 95 -8.32 20.62 -21.66
CA GLU A 95 -7.55 21.44 -22.59
C GLU A 95 -6.03 21.24 -22.37
N GLU A 96 -5.65 20.22 -21.59
CA GLU A 96 -4.26 19.83 -21.29
C GLU A 96 -3.45 20.85 -20.47
N GLU A 97 -4.13 21.86 -19.93
CA GLU A 97 -3.51 22.87 -19.08
C GLU A 97 -3.31 22.34 -17.65
N VAL A 98 -2.17 22.69 -17.03
CA VAL A 98 -1.84 22.26 -15.67
C VAL A 98 -2.82 22.87 -14.66
N VAL A 99 -3.46 22.01 -13.85
CA VAL A 99 -4.36 22.45 -12.78
C VAL A 99 -3.68 22.42 -11.41
N PHE A 100 -3.87 23.50 -10.64
CA PHE A 100 -3.26 23.67 -9.32
C PHE A 100 -4.19 23.31 -8.15
N ARG A 101 -5.51 23.36 -8.35
CA ARG A 101 -6.51 23.06 -7.32
C ARG A 101 -7.21 21.75 -7.62
N VAL A 102 -6.67 20.66 -7.04
CA VAL A 102 -7.21 19.31 -7.23
C VAL A 102 -8.09 18.92 -6.06
N GLU A 103 -9.37 18.71 -6.34
CA GLU A 103 -10.29 18.09 -5.39
C GLU A 103 -10.25 16.56 -5.54
N GLN A 104 -10.00 15.85 -4.43
CA GLN A 104 -9.97 14.40 -4.44
C GLN A 104 -11.26 13.86 -3.83
N ASN A 105 -11.97 13.05 -4.61
CA ASN A 105 -13.19 12.38 -4.19
C ASN A 105 -13.01 10.86 -4.24
N GLU A 106 -13.52 10.16 -3.23
CA GLU A 106 -13.60 8.70 -3.20
C GLU A 106 -14.94 8.23 -3.79
N ILE A 107 -14.86 7.32 -4.75
CA ILE A 107 -16.02 6.64 -5.32
C ILE A 107 -16.18 5.29 -4.63
N VAL A 108 -17.25 5.15 -3.84
CA VAL A 108 -17.60 3.90 -3.16
C VAL A 108 -18.44 3.04 -4.11
N ARG A 109 -17.96 1.84 -4.41
CA ARG A 109 -18.65 0.84 -5.23
C ARG A 109 -19.15 -0.32 -4.39
N ASN A 110 -20.24 -0.94 -4.83
CA ASN A 110 -20.73 -2.18 -4.25
C ASN A 110 -19.91 -3.40 -4.76
N PRO A 111 -20.14 -4.61 -4.23
CA PRO A 111 -19.46 -5.82 -4.70
C PRO A 111 -19.69 -6.19 -6.17
N ARG A 112 -20.74 -5.64 -6.81
CA ARG A 112 -21.04 -5.79 -8.24
C ARG A 112 -20.40 -4.69 -9.11
N GLY A 113 -19.59 -3.80 -8.52
CA GLY A 113 -18.95 -2.67 -9.21
C GLY A 113 -19.85 -1.44 -9.41
N LYS A 114 -21.13 -1.48 -9.04
CA LYS A 114 -22.05 -0.34 -9.17
C LYS A 114 -21.68 0.75 -8.15
N LYS A 115 -21.61 1.99 -8.63
CA LYS A 115 -21.36 3.18 -7.80
C LYS A 115 -22.51 3.36 -6.79
N ILE A 116 -22.16 3.42 -5.51
CA ILE A 116 -23.09 3.68 -4.40
C ILE A 116 -23.09 5.18 -4.06
N LYS A 117 -21.89 5.74 -3.83
CA LYS A 117 -21.73 7.15 -3.42
C LYS A 117 -20.39 7.72 -3.82
N THR A 118 -20.33 9.04 -3.93
CA THR A 118 -19.10 9.82 -4.02
C THR A 118 -18.97 10.63 -2.75
N ARG A 119 -17.76 10.74 -2.18
CA ARG A 119 -17.50 11.58 -1.01
C ARG A 119 -16.13 12.27 -1.12
N PRO A 120 -15.90 13.42 -0.47
CA PRO A 120 -14.57 13.99 -0.36
C PRO A 120 -13.59 13.00 0.28
N ARG A 121 -12.35 12.96 -0.22
CA ARG A 121 -11.30 12.12 0.35
C ARG A 121 -10.85 12.70 1.68
N GLU A 122 -11.01 11.92 2.73
CA GLU A 122 -10.50 12.26 4.05
C GLU A 122 -8.99 11.94 4.14
N ARG A 123 -8.22 12.86 4.72
CA ARG A 123 -6.77 12.69 4.94
C ARG A 123 -6.49 12.49 6.42
N ALA A 124 -6.85 11.32 6.93
CA ALA A 124 -6.61 10.97 8.32
C ALA A 124 -5.11 11.01 8.67
N GLU A 125 -4.80 11.50 9.87
CA GLU A 125 -3.42 11.55 10.38
C GLU A 125 -2.89 10.17 10.76
N ALA A 126 -1.57 10.03 10.78
CA ALA A 126 -0.93 8.81 11.26
C ALA A 126 -1.19 8.62 12.77
N ASN A 127 -1.46 7.39 13.20
CA ASN A 127 -1.87 7.08 14.57
C ASN A 127 -1.22 5.82 15.17
N VAL A 128 -0.17 5.30 14.52
CA VAL A 128 0.57 4.11 14.97
C VAL A 128 1.74 4.44 15.90
N ASP A 129 2.25 5.67 15.83
CA ASP A 129 3.28 6.25 16.70
C ASP A 129 2.74 7.59 17.21
N SER A 130 1.72 7.51 18.07
CA SER A 130 1.03 8.67 18.62
C SER A 130 1.02 8.61 20.14
N GLU A 131 0.54 9.68 20.79
CA GLU A 131 0.35 9.74 22.25
C GLU A 131 -0.44 8.54 22.78
N HIS A 132 -1.42 8.04 22.01
CA HIS A 132 -2.15 6.84 22.36
C HIS A 132 -1.50 5.62 21.69
N PRO A 133 -1.03 4.62 22.47
CA PRO A 133 -0.52 3.38 21.91
C PRO A 133 -1.63 2.58 21.24
N LEU A 134 -1.23 1.68 20.32
CA LEU A 134 -2.12 0.67 19.79
C LEU A 134 -2.52 -0.28 20.90
N ARG A 135 -3.83 -0.37 21.12
CA ARG A 135 -4.41 -1.13 22.21
C ARG A 135 -4.42 -2.62 21.93
N TRP A 136 -3.99 -3.39 22.92
CA TRP A 136 -4.32 -4.79 23.08
C TRP A 136 -5.83 -4.91 23.35
N THR A 137 -6.61 -5.25 22.32
CA THR A 137 -8.08 -5.24 22.46
C THR A 137 -8.62 -6.44 23.25
N GLY A 138 -7.78 -7.45 23.50
CA GLY A 138 -8.20 -8.76 24.03
C GLY A 138 -9.03 -9.59 23.06
N LYS A 139 -9.40 -9.07 21.89
CA LYS A 139 -10.19 -9.81 20.90
C LYS A 139 -9.27 -10.75 20.10
N LEU A 140 -9.20 -11.98 20.56
CA LEU A 140 -8.54 -13.08 19.88
C LEU A 140 -9.44 -13.68 18.79
N ILE A 141 -8.84 -14.01 17.65
CA ILE A 141 -9.51 -14.64 16.51
C ILE A 141 -8.67 -15.83 16.10
N ASN A 142 -9.28 -17.02 16.02
CA ASN A 142 -8.57 -18.21 15.58
C ASN A 142 -7.97 -17.99 14.18
N LYS A 143 -6.73 -18.47 13.95
CA LYS A 143 -6.04 -18.30 12.66
C LYS A 143 -6.85 -18.86 11.48
N ALA A 144 -7.52 -20.01 11.66
CA ALA A 144 -8.35 -20.64 10.64
C ALA A 144 -9.60 -19.83 10.28
N ASP A 145 -10.15 -19.08 11.24
CA ASP A 145 -11.30 -18.21 11.00
C ASP A 145 -10.87 -16.90 10.37
N ALA A 146 -9.75 -16.34 10.82
CA ALA A 146 -9.22 -15.10 10.29
C ALA A 146 -8.95 -15.17 8.78
N ILE A 147 -8.36 -16.27 8.29
CA ILE A 147 -8.09 -16.46 6.84
C ILE A 147 -9.37 -16.61 6.00
N ARG A 148 -10.50 -16.99 6.62
CA ARG A 148 -11.81 -17.12 5.95
C ARG A 148 -12.62 -15.82 6.00
N GLN A 149 -12.29 -14.93 6.92
CA GLN A 149 -13.02 -13.67 7.17
C GLN A 149 -12.30 -12.44 6.61
N PHE A 150 -10.96 -12.45 6.47
CA PHE A 150 -10.19 -11.27 6.11
C PHE A 150 -9.23 -11.54 4.96
N VAL A 151 -9.03 -10.54 4.11
CA VAL A 151 -7.96 -10.54 3.11
C VAL A 151 -6.79 -9.73 3.65
N PHE A 152 -5.67 -10.40 3.94
CA PHE A 152 -4.44 -9.75 4.39
C PHE A 152 -3.64 -9.25 3.19
N VAL A 153 -3.43 -7.94 3.13
CA VAL A 153 -2.81 -7.26 1.98
C VAL A 153 -1.35 -6.89 2.23
N SER A 154 -0.91 -6.88 3.49
CA SER A 154 0.46 -6.58 3.87
C SER A 154 0.76 -7.18 5.25
N LYS A 155 2.06 -7.36 5.54
CA LYS A 155 2.56 -7.82 6.84
C LYS A 155 3.77 -6.98 7.26
N LEU A 156 3.84 -6.67 8.54
CA LEU A 156 4.99 -6.02 9.16
C LEU A 156 5.51 -6.93 10.28
N GLN A 157 6.83 -7.08 10.39
CA GLN A 157 7.44 -7.71 11.54
C GLN A 157 7.71 -6.65 12.60
N ILE A 158 7.27 -6.91 13.82
CA ILE A 158 7.56 -6.05 14.97
C ILE A 158 8.86 -6.54 15.59
N VAL A 159 9.82 -5.63 15.76
CA VAL A 159 11.15 -5.95 16.26
C VAL A 159 11.50 -5.09 17.46
N HIS A 160 12.25 -5.69 18.38
CA HIS A 160 12.78 -5.02 19.56
C HIS A 160 13.91 -4.06 19.17
N ILE A 161 14.12 -3.05 20.02
CA ILE A 161 15.21 -2.07 19.89
C ILE A 161 16.28 -2.23 20.97
N ASN A 162 15.95 -2.90 22.07
CA ASN A 162 16.81 -3.17 23.22
C ASN A 162 16.28 -4.37 24.01
N GLY A 163 17.00 -4.79 25.06
CA GLY A 163 16.63 -5.94 25.90
C GLY A 163 15.25 -5.81 26.57
N LEU A 164 14.87 -4.63 27.05
CA LEU A 164 13.56 -4.42 27.69
C LEU A 164 12.40 -4.63 26.70
N THR A 165 12.54 -4.10 25.49
CA THR A 165 11.56 -4.33 24.42
C THR A 165 11.60 -5.76 23.88
N TYR A 166 12.72 -6.47 24.02
CA TYR A 166 12.80 -7.89 23.71
C TYR A 166 11.90 -8.69 24.65
N ASP A 167 12.05 -8.54 25.97
CA ASP A 167 11.23 -9.27 26.96
C ASP A 167 9.74 -8.96 26.78
N PHE A 168 9.43 -7.68 26.51
CA PHE A 168 8.07 -7.23 26.22
C PHE A 168 7.46 -7.94 25.00
N LEU A 169 8.16 -7.94 23.86
CA LEU A 169 7.66 -8.53 22.63
C LEU A 169 7.68 -10.07 22.66
N HIS A 170 8.65 -10.69 23.33
CA HIS A 170 8.72 -12.14 23.52
C HIS A 170 7.54 -12.62 24.37
N GLY A 171 7.22 -11.94 25.47
CA GLY A 171 6.04 -12.24 26.29
C GLY A 171 4.74 -12.16 25.50
N MET A 172 4.55 -11.09 24.73
CA MET A 172 3.40 -10.96 23.82
C MET A 172 3.35 -12.08 22.78
N ALA A 173 4.50 -12.43 22.19
CA ALA A 173 4.58 -13.49 21.19
C ALA A 173 4.23 -14.86 21.79
N THR A 174 4.67 -15.13 23.02
CA THR A 174 4.37 -16.35 23.78
C THR A 174 2.87 -16.47 24.02
N GLU A 175 2.24 -15.43 24.59
CA GLU A 175 0.79 -15.42 24.86
C GLU A 175 -0.04 -15.72 23.59
N LEU A 176 0.34 -15.12 22.45
CA LEU A 176 -0.37 -15.32 21.19
C LEU A 176 -0.07 -16.67 20.53
N SER A 177 1.15 -17.19 20.71
CA SER A 177 1.56 -18.49 20.20
C SER A 177 0.79 -19.61 20.92
N GLU A 178 0.71 -19.56 22.24
CA GLU A 178 -0.05 -20.50 23.07
C GLU A 178 -1.55 -20.47 22.76
N ALA A 179 -2.12 -19.27 22.59
CA ALA A 179 -3.53 -19.10 22.23
C ALA A 179 -3.86 -19.52 20.78
N ASN A 180 -2.85 -19.80 19.95
CA ASN A 180 -2.96 -20.10 18.52
C ASN A 180 -3.96 -19.19 17.77
N SER A 181 -3.88 -17.89 18.05
CA SER A 181 -4.86 -16.91 17.60
C SER A 181 -4.18 -15.61 17.14
N LEU A 182 -4.92 -14.81 16.37
CA LEU A 182 -4.56 -13.45 16.03
C LEU A 182 -5.25 -12.48 16.99
N LEU A 183 -4.53 -11.51 17.50
CA LEU A 183 -5.08 -10.44 18.31
C LEU A 183 -5.44 -9.23 17.43
N LEU A 184 -6.68 -8.77 17.51
CA LEU A 184 -7.06 -7.52 16.86
C LEU A 184 -6.40 -6.34 17.59
N MET A 185 -5.70 -5.49 16.85
CA MET A 185 -5.11 -4.24 17.34
C MET A 185 -5.96 -3.05 16.92
N ALA A 186 -6.06 -2.05 17.78
CA ALA A 186 -6.83 -0.85 17.50
C ALA A 186 -6.14 0.42 18.00
N ALA A 187 -6.29 1.51 17.25
CA ALA A 187 -5.68 2.79 17.54
C ALA A 187 -6.63 3.75 18.27
N GLY A 188 -6.06 4.86 18.73
CA GLY A 188 -6.79 6.01 19.27
C GLY A 188 -7.23 5.86 20.74
N PRO A 189 -7.78 6.94 21.33
CA PRO A 189 -8.02 7.02 22.77
C PRO A 189 -8.93 5.90 23.28
N LYS A 190 -9.97 5.55 22.51
CA LYS A 190 -10.95 4.51 22.83
C LYS A 190 -10.58 3.11 22.32
N GLY A 191 -9.44 2.95 21.62
CA GLY A 191 -9.04 1.65 21.07
C GLY A 191 -10.00 1.08 20.04
N ASN A 192 -10.54 1.91 19.16
CA ASN A 192 -11.52 1.50 18.16
C ASN A 192 -11.26 2.09 16.77
N LYS A 193 -10.16 2.82 16.58
CA LYS A 193 -9.78 3.39 15.29
C LYS A 193 -8.91 2.40 14.51
N PRO A 194 -8.97 2.43 13.16
CA PRO A 194 -8.04 1.67 12.33
C PRO A 194 -6.61 2.20 12.48
N LEU A 195 -5.63 1.40 12.07
CA LEU A 195 -4.22 1.77 12.01
C LEU A 195 -3.95 2.56 10.73
N ILE A 196 -3.36 3.73 10.88
CA ILE A 196 -2.98 4.65 9.80
C ILE A 196 -1.49 4.94 9.95
N PHE A 197 -0.69 4.45 9.01
CA PHE A 197 0.77 4.51 9.09
C PHE A 197 1.34 5.85 8.59
N ARG A 198 0.62 6.50 7.68
CA ARG A 198 1.00 7.80 7.09
C ARG A 198 -0.24 8.65 6.87
N ARG A 199 -0.07 9.97 6.88
CA ARG A 199 -1.15 10.92 6.59
C ARG A 199 -1.81 10.61 5.24
N GLY A 200 -3.14 10.45 5.24
CA GLY A 200 -3.94 10.15 4.05
C GLY A 200 -3.67 8.78 3.42
N SER A 201 -2.98 7.88 4.11
CA SER A 201 -2.79 6.49 3.69
C SER A 201 -4.03 5.64 3.97
N THR A 202 -4.08 4.46 3.35
CA THR A 202 -5.15 3.48 3.55
C THR A 202 -5.24 3.07 5.02
N PRO A 203 -6.42 3.17 5.66
CA PRO A 203 -6.63 2.64 6.99
C PRO A 203 -6.64 1.11 6.98
N TYR A 204 -6.02 0.49 7.98
CA TYR A 204 -5.96 -0.97 8.13
C TYR A 204 -6.55 -1.43 9.47
N ARG A 205 -7.15 -2.62 9.47
CA ARG A 205 -7.28 -3.44 10.67
C ARG A 205 -5.96 -4.21 10.85
N GLY A 206 -5.38 -4.09 12.04
CA GLY A 206 -4.15 -4.79 12.40
C GLY A 206 -4.44 -6.06 13.20
N PHE A 207 -3.78 -7.15 12.84
CA PHE A 207 -3.92 -8.44 13.52
C PHE A 207 -2.53 -8.92 13.91
N LEU A 208 -2.27 -9.02 15.20
CA LEU A 208 -0.98 -9.42 15.74
C LEU A 208 -0.92 -10.94 15.88
N GLU A 209 0.13 -11.56 15.35
CA GLU A 209 0.45 -12.97 15.49
C GLU A 209 1.76 -13.11 16.22
N GLY A 210 1.80 -13.95 17.25
CA GLY A 210 3.02 -14.39 17.91
C GLY A 210 3.41 -15.81 17.52
N ARG A 211 4.72 -16.03 17.43
CA ARG A 211 5.37 -17.35 17.33
C ARG A 211 6.63 -17.32 18.17
N VAL A 212 6.94 -18.42 18.84
CA VAL A 212 8.14 -18.56 19.68
C VAL A 212 8.84 -19.88 19.41
N ASP A 213 10.16 -19.88 19.55
CA ASP A 213 11.04 -21.05 19.48
C ASP A 213 12.18 -20.84 20.49
N GLY A 214 11.99 -21.34 21.71
CA GLY A 214 12.86 -21.04 22.85
C GLY A 214 13.00 -19.53 23.09
N ASP A 215 14.22 -19.02 23.00
CA ASP A 215 14.55 -17.61 23.14
C ASP A 215 14.33 -16.79 21.84
N SER A 216 13.91 -17.44 20.76
CA SER A 216 13.56 -16.74 19.53
C SER A 216 12.07 -16.44 19.48
N TYR A 217 11.70 -15.26 18.98
CA TYR A 217 10.31 -14.91 18.73
C TYR A 217 10.13 -14.27 17.36
N ILE A 218 8.91 -14.37 16.84
CA ILE A 218 8.44 -13.60 15.70
C ILE A 218 7.08 -13.01 16.08
N LEU A 219 6.96 -11.69 15.94
CA LEU A 219 5.70 -10.98 16.10
C LEU A 219 5.32 -10.32 14.77
N LEU A 220 4.27 -10.81 14.12
CA LEU A 220 3.80 -10.32 12.82
C LEU A 220 2.53 -9.52 12.99
N LEU A 221 2.53 -8.28 12.50
CA LEU A 221 1.34 -7.46 12.34
C LEU A 221 0.81 -7.63 10.92
N HIS A 222 -0.23 -8.44 10.77
CA HIS A 222 -0.97 -8.62 9.52
C HIS A 222 -1.95 -7.46 9.33
N LEU A 223 -1.96 -6.88 8.13
CA LEU A 223 -2.79 -5.74 7.78
C LEU A 223 -3.86 -6.15 6.79
N SER A 224 -5.12 -5.87 7.13
CA SER A 224 -6.27 -6.06 6.26
C SER A 224 -7.09 -4.79 6.14
N ASN A 225 -7.57 -4.50 4.93
CA ASN A 225 -8.54 -3.45 4.66
C ASN A 225 -9.81 -4.00 3.98
N ILE A 226 -9.94 -5.33 3.91
CA ILE A 226 -11.06 -6.02 3.26
C ILE A 226 -11.50 -7.19 4.14
N GLU A 227 -12.79 -7.20 4.45
CA GLU A 227 -13.47 -8.31 5.11
C GLU A 227 -14.30 -9.06 4.07
N LEU A 228 -14.13 -10.38 4.03
CA LEU A 228 -14.89 -11.27 3.19
C LEU A 228 -16.32 -11.35 3.73
N LYS A 229 -17.28 -11.12 2.85
CA LYS A 229 -18.70 -11.34 3.14
C LYS A 229 -19.18 -12.56 2.39
N VAL A 230 -20.03 -13.34 3.04
CA VAL A 230 -20.75 -14.42 2.37
C VAL A 230 -21.53 -13.79 1.19
N PRO A 231 -21.43 -14.35 -0.03
CA PRO A 231 -22.21 -13.87 -1.15
C PRO A 231 -23.70 -13.87 -0.77
N ALA A 232 -24.39 -12.76 -1.06
CA ALA A 232 -25.84 -12.77 -1.00
C ALA A 232 -26.34 -13.82 -2.01
N ARG A 233 -27.12 -14.78 -1.54
CA ARG A 233 -27.84 -15.73 -2.40
C ARG A 233 -28.83 -14.97 -3.28
#